data_AF-A0A1S3Y8H2-F1
#
_entry.id   AF-A0A1S3Y8H2-F1
#
_cell.length_a   1.000
_cell.length_b   1.000
_cell.length_c   1.000
_cell.angle_alpha   90.00
_cell.angle_beta   90.00
_cell.angle_gamma   90.00
#
_symmetry.space_group_name_H-M   'P 1'
#
loop_
_entity.id
_entity.type
_entity.pdbx_description
1 polymer ?
#
loop_
_entity_poly.entity_id
_entity_poly.type
_entity_poly.pdbx_seq_one_letter_code
_entity_poly.pdbx_strand_id
1 'polypeptide(L)'
;MMRGRSDGAQKKRLWTSVGIGAVLVVFLYMYFGSKSSGESALEYGSRSLRKLGSSYLGGDDNSDLSRQDEKFALEDGDDGIIPKSFPVCDDRHSELIPCLDRHLIYQMRLKLDLSLMEHYERHCPLPERRFNCLIPPPPGYKVPIKWPRSRDEVWKVNIPHTHLAHEKSDQNWMVVKGEKIIFPGGGTHFHYGADKYIASIANMLNFSNDNLNNEGRIRTVFDVGCGVASFGGYLLSSDIIAMSLAPNDVHQNQIQFALERGIPAYLGVLGTKRLPYPSRSFEFAHCSRCRIDWLQRDGILLLELDRVLRPGGYFAYSSPEAYAQDEEDLRIWREMSALVERMCWRIAAKRNQTVIWQKPLNNDCYMERPPATQPPLCRSVDDPDAVWGVNMEPCITPYSERKYLPLVCLSLSVAQVKLRLGNKVLAGTSGFFLSKGSKIQS
;
A
#
# COMPACT_ATOMS: atom_id res chain seq x y z
N MET A 1 82.41 -20.65 4.06
CA MET A 1 81.61 -19.40 3.94
C MET A 1 81.46 -19.06 2.46
N MET A 2 80.28 -19.27 1.87
CA MET A 2 79.92 -18.63 0.61
C MET A 2 78.62 -17.87 0.83
N ARG A 3 78.69 -16.56 0.60
CA ARG A 3 77.72 -15.53 1.00
C ARG A 3 76.84 -15.24 -0.22
N GLY A 4 75.58 -15.65 -0.14
CA GLY A 4 74.56 -15.41 -1.17
C GLY A 4 74.22 -13.92 -1.30
N ARG A 5 74.02 -13.47 -2.54
CA ARG A 5 73.70 -12.09 -2.90
C ARG A 5 72.58 -12.11 -3.96
N SER A 6 71.33 -11.90 -3.55
CA SER A 6 70.20 -11.67 -4.50
C SER A 6 68.91 -11.14 -3.81
N ASP A 7 68.97 -10.07 -3.00
CA ASP A 7 67.74 -9.46 -2.43
C ASP A 7 67.37 -8.08 -3.03
N GLY A 8 68.25 -7.49 -3.86
CA GLY A 8 68.04 -6.14 -4.41
C GLY A 8 67.12 -6.07 -5.63
N ALA A 9 67.14 -7.09 -6.50
CA ALA A 9 66.38 -7.09 -7.76
C ALA A 9 64.89 -7.40 -7.56
N GLN A 10 64.57 -8.26 -6.58
CA GLN A 10 63.21 -8.70 -6.31
C GLN A 10 62.37 -7.59 -5.65
N LYS A 11 62.98 -6.79 -4.74
CA LYS A 11 62.34 -5.60 -4.18
C LYS A 11 62.04 -4.55 -5.25
N LYS A 12 62.97 -4.26 -6.16
CA LYS A 12 62.73 -3.27 -7.24
C LYS A 12 61.57 -3.67 -8.14
N ARG A 13 61.45 -4.96 -8.51
CA ARG A 13 60.30 -5.48 -9.26
C ARG A 13 58.98 -5.35 -8.50
N LEU A 14 58.98 -5.64 -7.20
CA LEU A 14 57.79 -5.51 -6.37
C LEU A 14 57.30 -4.05 -6.28
N TRP A 15 58.21 -3.09 -6.05
CA TRP A 15 57.87 -1.67 -6.01
C TRP A 15 57.37 -1.13 -7.36
N THR A 16 57.93 -1.60 -8.49
CA THR A 16 57.40 -1.26 -9.81
C THR A 16 56.01 -1.85 -10.07
N SER A 17 55.75 -3.10 -9.63
CA SER A 17 54.43 -3.72 -9.78
C SER A 17 53.36 -3.04 -8.92
N VAL A 18 53.70 -2.64 -7.70
CA VAL A 18 52.80 -1.87 -6.82
C VAL A 18 52.52 -0.47 -7.39
N GLY A 19 53.53 0.18 -7.95
CA GLY A 19 53.37 1.47 -8.64
C GLY A 19 52.43 1.39 -9.84
N ILE A 20 52.57 0.36 -10.68
CA ILE A 20 51.69 0.14 -11.84
C ILE A 20 50.25 -0.19 -11.40
N GLY A 21 50.09 -1.00 -10.34
CA GLY A 21 48.78 -1.31 -9.77
C GLY A 21 48.06 -0.07 -9.22
N ALA A 22 48.77 0.81 -8.52
CA ALA A 22 48.20 2.07 -8.02
C ALA A 22 47.77 3.01 -9.15
N VAL A 23 48.57 3.12 -10.22
CA VAL A 23 48.21 3.93 -11.39
C VAL A 23 46.99 3.37 -12.10
N LEU A 24 46.85 2.04 -12.23
CA LEU A 24 45.67 1.40 -12.82
C LEU A 24 44.41 1.62 -11.97
N VAL A 25 44.51 1.58 -10.63
CA VAL A 25 43.38 1.87 -9.74
C VAL A 25 42.95 3.33 -9.84
N VAL A 26 43.90 4.27 -9.94
CA VAL A 26 43.60 5.70 -10.16
C VAL A 26 42.98 5.92 -11.55
N PHE A 27 43.46 5.24 -12.59
CA PHE A 27 42.85 5.30 -13.91
C PHE A 27 41.44 4.70 -13.94
N LEU A 28 41.22 3.57 -13.27
CA LEU A 28 39.88 2.99 -13.11
C LEU A 28 38.97 3.93 -12.32
N TYR A 29 39.47 4.57 -11.26
CA TYR A 29 38.71 5.55 -10.49
C TYR A 29 38.41 6.82 -11.31
N MET A 30 39.30 7.28 -12.18
CA MET A 30 39.03 8.43 -13.07
C MET A 30 38.09 8.05 -14.22
N TYR A 31 38.21 6.83 -14.76
CA TYR A 31 37.42 6.33 -15.88
C TYR A 31 35.99 5.93 -15.47
N PHE A 32 35.82 5.37 -14.26
CA PHE A 32 34.51 5.02 -13.70
C PHE A 32 33.94 6.12 -12.78
N GLY A 33 34.78 6.94 -12.16
CA GLY A 33 34.38 8.06 -11.29
C GLY A 33 33.99 9.34 -12.06
N SER A 34 34.25 9.41 -13.37
CA SER A 34 33.66 10.44 -14.25
C SER A 34 32.24 10.13 -14.70
N LYS A 35 31.57 9.13 -14.10
CA LYS A 35 30.18 8.76 -14.40
C LYS A 35 29.22 8.86 -13.20
N SER A 36 29.57 9.65 -12.18
CA SER A 36 28.65 10.04 -11.11
C SER A 36 28.65 11.55 -10.87
N SER A 37 28.12 12.29 -11.84
CA SER A 37 27.52 13.60 -11.60
C SER A 37 26.21 13.61 -12.36
N GLY A 38 25.10 13.55 -11.62
CA GLY A 38 23.75 13.64 -12.17
C GLY A 38 23.57 14.98 -12.87
N GLU A 39 23.54 14.93 -14.19
CA GLU A 39 22.98 16.00 -15.00
C GLU A 39 21.45 15.89 -14.99
N SER A 40 20.86 17.02 -14.65
CA SER A 40 19.47 17.42 -14.74
C SER A 40 18.79 16.90 -16.01
N ALA A 41 17.78 16.04 -15.88
CA ALA A 41 16.86 15.67 -16.96
C ALA A 41 15.86 16.81 -17.24
N LEU A 42 16.38 17.98 -17.62
CA LEU A 42 15.61 19.18 -17.95
C LEU A 42 16.07 19.76 -19.29
N GLU A 43 16.33 18.92 -20.29
CA GLU A 43 16.54 19.40 -21.67
C GLU A 43 16.38 18.28 -22.72
N TYR A 44 15.18 17.72 -22.87
CA TYR A 44 14.86 16.88 -24.04
C TYR A 44 13.39 16.96 -24.47
N GLY A 45 12.82 18.17 -24.52
CA GLY A 45 11.40 18.35 -24.89
C GLY A 45 11.06 19.62 -25.67
N SER A 46 12.04 20.46 -26.03
CA SER A 46 11.76 21.77 -26.63
C SER A 46 12.60 22.02 -27.88
N ARG A 47 12.54 21.11 -28.87
CA ARG A 47 13.09 21.34 -30.22
C ARG A 47 12.59 20.28 -31.22
N SER A 48 11.28 20.07 -31.33
CA SER A 48 10.73 19.31 -32.48
C SER A 48 9.26 19.61 -32.84
N LEU A 49 8.69 20.75 -32.43
CA LEU A 49 7.33 21.14 -32.84
C LEU A 49 7.22 22.55 -33.44
N ARG A 50 8.34 23.13 -33.88
CA ARG A 50 8.27 24.15 -34.92
C ARG A 50 8.41 23.44 -36.26
N LYS A 51 7.32 23.45 -37.05
CA LYS A 51 7.22 23.10 -38.48
C LYS A 51 6.48 21.80 -38.84
N LEU A 52 5.20 21.72 -38.46
CA LEU A 52 4.08 21.33 -39.33
C LEU A 52 2.92 22.26 -38.91
N GLY A 53 2.53 23.31 -39.65
CA GLY A 53 2.02 23.25 -41.01
C GLY A 53 0.56 22.80 -40.95
N SER A 54 -0.35 23.65 -40.46
CA SER A 54 -1.30 24.41 -41.29
C SER A 54 -2.17 23.53 -42.21
N SER A 55 -3.45 23.37 -41.85
CA SER A 55 -4.61 23.48 -42.76
C SER A 55 -5.89 23.07 -42.02
N TYR A 56 -7.01 23.75 -42.36
CA TYR A 56 -8.40 23.57 -41.89
C TYR A 56 -8.81 24.32 -40.61
N LEU A 57 -9.08 25.62 -40.74
CA LEU A 57 -10.44 26.18 -40.87
C LEU A 57 -10.33 27.72 -40.94
N GLY A 58 -10.75 28.31 -42.07
CA GLY A 58 -10.96 29.76 -42.25
C GLY A 58 -12.28 30.19 -41.59
N GLY A 59 -12.33 31.37 -40.97
CA GLY A 59 -12.86 32.64 -41.55
C GLY A 59 -14.27 32.87 -40.98
N ASP A 60 -14.70 34.01 -40.43
CA ASP A 60 -14.30 35.41 -40.54
C ASP A 60 -14.60 36.21 -39.25
N ASP A 61 -13.86 37.31 -39.08
CA ASP A 61 -14.21 38.65 -38.54
C ASP A 61 -15.02 38.76 -37.22
N ASN A 62 -14.68 39.59 -36.23
CA ASN A 62 -14.18 40.96 -36.26
C ASN A 62 -13.69 41.40 -34.86
N SER A 63 -12.93 42.49 -34.85
CA SER A 63 -12.34 43.18 -33.71
C SER A 63 -13.31 43.55 -32.56
N ASP A 64 -12.89 43.34 -31.31
CA ASP A 64 -12.74 44.45 -30.36
C ASP A 64 -11.90 44.07 -29.14
N LEU A 65 -10.86 44.87 -28.92
CA LEU A 65 -10.02 44.88 -27.73
C LEU A 65 -10.79 45.49 -26.56
N SER A 66 -11.05 44.71 -25.52
CA SER A 66 -11.22 45.26 -24.17
C SER A 66 -10.45 44.41 -23.16
N ARG A 67 -9.39 45.02 -22.62
CA ARG A 67 -8.75 44.63 -21.37
C ARG A 67 -9.80 44.71 -20.26
N GLN A 68 -10.07 43.59 -19.61
CA GLN A 68 -10.59 43.59 -18.25
C GLN A 68 -9.67 42.73 -17.38
N ASP A 69 -8.71 43.43 -16.76
CA ASP A 69 -8.13 43.03 -15.48
C ASP A 69 -9.25 43.13 -14.43
N GLU A 70 -9.76 42.01 -13.93
CA GLU A 70 -10.57 42.00 -12.70
C GLU A 70 -9.98 41.04 -11.67
N LYS A 71 -8.98 41.57 -10.98
CA LYS A 71 -8.88 41.67 -9.51
C LYS A 71 -9.83 40.73 -8.73
N PHE A 72 -9.30 39.59 -8.28
CA PHE A 72 -9.95 38.77 -7.25
C PHE A 72 -9.95 39.55 -5.91
N ALA A 73 -11.08 40.17 -5.60
CA ALA A 73 -11.39 40.65 -4.27
C ALA A 73 -11.76 39.43 -3.40
N LEU A 74 -11.02 39.27 -2.30
CA LEU A 74 -11.43 38.45 -1.17
C LEU A 74 -12.62 39.15 -0.51
N GLU A 75 -13.83 38.60 -0.69
CA GLU A 75 -14.92 38.82 0.24
C GLU A 75 -15.26 37.49 0.89
N ASP A 76 -15.07 37.49 2.21
CA ASP A 76 -15.40 36.46 3.17
C ASP A 76 -16.93 36.36 3.23
N GLY A 77 -17.47 35.33 2.60
CA GLY A 77 -18.90 35.08 2.48
C GLY A 77 -19.13 33.62 2.13
N ASP A 78 -19.50 32.85 3.16
CA ASP A 78 -19.95 31.45 3.10
C ASP A 78 -21.22 31.33 2.24
N ASP A 79 -21.04 31.36 0.92
CA ASP A 79 -21.99 30.84 -0.05
C ASP A 79 -21.19 29.98 -1.03
N GLY A 80 -21.15 28.68 -0.72
CA GLY A 80 -20.51 27.68 -1.57
C GLY A 80 -21.11 27.68 -2.97
N ILE A 81 -20.46 28.37 -3.91
CA ILE A 81 -20.72 28.24 -5.34
C ILE A 81 -20.39 26.78 -5.71
N ILE A 82 -21.38 25.90 -5.70
CA ILE A 82 -21.25 24.55 -6.23
C ILE A 82 -21.13 24.70 -7.76
N PRO A 83 -19.97 24.39 -8.37
CA PRO A 83 -19.82 24.51 -9.81
C PRO A 83 -20.81 23.56 -10.50
N LYS A 84 -21.59 24.08 -11.47
CA LYS A 84 -22.51 23.25 -12.28
C LYS A 84 -21.78 22.15 -13.07
N SER A 85 -20.49 22.34 -13.32
CA SER A 85 -19.59 21.38 -13.96
C SER A 85 -18.14 21.67 -13.55
N PHE A 86 -17.35 20.62 -13.36
CA PHE A 86 -15.91 20.76 -13.17
C PHE A 86 -15.22 20.90 -14.54
N PRO A 87 -14.29 21.86 -14.73
CA PRO A 87 -13.50 21.95 -15.96
C PRO A 87 -12.63 20.70 -16.13
N VAL A 88 -12.14 20.45 -17.35
CA VAL A 88 -11.22 19.35 -17.64
C VAL A 88 -9.79 19.80 -17.40
N CYS A 89 -9.01 19.02 -16.65
CA CYS A 89 -7.57 19.30 -16.45
C CYS A 89 -6.78 18.99 -17.71
N ASP A 90 -5.60 19.59 -17.81
CA ASP A 90 -4.60 19.19 -18.80
C ASP A 90 -4.14 17.74 -18.57
N ASP A 91 -3.94 16.97 -19.64
CA ASP A 91 -3.72 15.51 -19.62
C ASP A 91 -2.37 15.10 -18.98
N ARG A 92 -1.42 16.02 -18.92
CA ARG A 92 -0.14 15.90 -18.16
C ARG A 92 -0.35 15.62 -16.66
N HIS A 93 -1.55 15.86 -16.12
CA HIS A 93 -1.86 15.55 -14.72
C HIS A 93 -2.40 14.11 -14.53
N SER A 94 -2.42 13.27 -15.57
CA SER A 94 -2.88 11.87 -15.51
C SER A 94 -2.18 11.03 -14.44
N GLU A 95 -0.89 11.26 -14.21
CA GLU A 95 -0.10 10.57 -13.18
C GLU A 95 -0.06 11.32 -11.83
N LEU A 96 -0.75 12.46 -11.72
CA LEU A 96 -0.80 13.23 -10.48
C LEU A 96 -1.65 12.50 -9.44
N ILE A 97 -1.04 12.08 -8.34
CA ILE A 97 -1.75 11.54 -7.19
C ILE A 97 -1.85 12.64 -6.14
N PRO A 98 -3.06 13.17 -5.86
CA PRO A 98 -3.23 14.24 -4.88
C PRO A 98 -2.66 13.86 -3.52
N CYS A 99 -1.90 14.79 -2.95
CA CYS A 99 -1.17 14.64 -1.69
C CYS A 99 -0.03 13.61 -1.66
N LEU A 100 0.26 12.88 -2.75
CA LEU A 100 1.40 11.96 -2.84
C LEU A 100 2.37 12.36 -3.95
N ASP A 101 2.30 13.63 -4.36
CA ASP A 101 3.19 14.20 -5.36
C ASP A 101 4.54 14.57 -4.71
N ARG A 102 5.61 13.90 -5.15
CA ARG A 102 6.98 14.18 -4.69
C ARG A 102 7.49 15.54 -5.17
N HIS A 103 7.00 16.06 -6.30
CA HIS A 103 7.38 17.39 -6.77
C HIS A 103 6.90 18.48 -5.83
N LEU A 104 5.73 18.29 -5.21
CA LEU A 104 5.19 19.19 -4.22
C LEU A 104 6.11 19.33 -2.99
N ILE A 105 6.73 18.23 -2.53
CA ILE A 105 7.68 18.24 -1.41
C ILE A 105 8.82 19.21 -1.69
N TYR A 106 9.41 19.16 -2.90
CA TYR A 106 10.49 20.05 -3.31
C TYR A 106 10.03 21.51 -3.45
N GLN A 107 8.86 21.73 -4.04
CA GLN A 107 8.31 23.08 -4.22
C GLN A 107 7.97 23.76 -2.88
N MET A 108 7.45 22.98 -1.92
CA MET A 108 7.12 23.46 -0.58
C MET A 108 8.33 23.49 0.37
N ARG A 109 9.49 22.98 -0.05
CA ARG A 109 10.71 22.87 0.76
C ARG A 109 10.46 22.19 2.11
N LEU A 110 9.62 21.16 2.10
CA LEU A 110 9.33 20.39 3.32
C LEU A 110 10.60 19.71 3.82
N LYS A 111 10.87 19.87 5.12
CA LYS A 111 11.95 19.17 5.80
C LYS A 111 11.40 17.85 6.32
N LEU A 112 11.60 16.80 5.54
CA LEU A 112 11.11 15.46 5.84
C LEU A 112 12.26 14.56 6.29
N ASP A 113 11.97 13.67 7.22
CA ASP A 113 12.87 12.58 7.57
C ASP A 113 12.70 11.42 6.58
N LEU A 114 13.68 11.29 5.68
CA LEU A 114 13.68 10.23 4.68
C LEU A 114 13.88 8.84 5.28
N SER A 115 14.51 8.75 6.46
CA SER A 115 14.71 7.47 7.16
C SER A 115 13.41 6.90 7.71
N LEU A 116 12.43 7.78 8.00
CA LEU A 116 11.10 7.42 8.49
C LEU A 116 10.06 7.30 7.38
N MET A 117 10.49 7.37 6.11
CA MET A 117 9.63 7.26 4.94
C MET A 117 8.58 8.38 4.84
N GLU A 118 8.78 9.52 5.50
CA GLU A 118 7.83 10.64 5.49
C GLU A 118 7.55 11.16 4.07
N HIS A 119 8.49 11.01 3.15
CA HIS A 119 8.34 11.40 1.74
C HIS A 119 7.33 10.56 0.94
N TYR A 120 6.88 9.42 1.49
CA TYR A 120 5.77 8.63 0.93
C TYR A 120 4.45 8.84 1.69
N GLU A 121 4.45 9.67 2.73
CA GLU A 121 3.22 10.07 3.42
C GLU A 121 2.49 11.18 2.67
N ARG A 122 1.24 11.43 3.10
CA ARG A 122 0.38 12.43 2.46
C ARG A 122 0.84 13.85 2.81
N HIS A 123 1.28 14.59 1.80
CA HIS A 123 1.58 16.03 1.86
C HIS A 123 0.67 16.76 0.90
N CYS A 124 -0.41 17.35 1.40
CA CYS A 124 -1.42 17.98 0.54
C CYS A 124 -1.04 19.43 0.17
N PRO A 125 -1.32 19.88 -1.07
CA PRO A 125 -1.09 21.26 -1.47
C PRO A 125 -2.03 22.23 -0.73
N LEU A 126 -1.54 23.46 -0.55
CA LEU A 126 -2.35 24.59 -0.08
C LEU A 126 -3.56 24.81 -1.01
N PRO A 127 -4.68 25.36 -0.50
CA PRO A 127 -5.92 25.52 -1.27
C PRO A 127 -5.73 26.16 -2.64
N GLU A 128 -4.86 27.14 -2.77
CA GLU A 128 -4.61 27.89 -4.01
C GLU A 128 -3.89 27.06 -5.09
N ARG A 129 -3.27 25.94 -4.67
CA ARG A 129 -2.53 25.01 -5.54
C ARG A 129 -3.30 23.72 -5.80
N ARG A 130 -4.55 23.63 -5.35
CA ARG A 130 -5.41 22.47 -5.59
C ARG A 130 -6.05 22.57 -6.96
N PHE A 131 -6.01 21.47 -7.70
CA PHE A 131 -6.72 21.34 -8.96
C PHE A 131 -8.21 21.07 -8.68
N ASN A 132 -9.07 21.96 -9.16
CA ASN A 132 -10.54 21.79 -9.10
C ASN A 132 -11.08 21.43 -10.50
N CYS A 133 -10.51 20.39 -11.11
CA CYS A 133 -10.84 19.94 -12.47
C CYS A 133 -10.86 18.41 -12.55
N LEU A 134 -11.49 17.87 -13.60
CA LEU A 134 -11.52 16.43 -13.90
C LEU A 134 -10.34 16.07 -14.81
N ILE A 135 -9.51 15.13 -14.36
CA ILE A 135 -8.42 14.59 -15.16
C ILE A 135 -9.02 13.65 -16.21
N PRO A 136 -8.78 13.88 -17.52
CA PRO A 136 -9.31 13.02 -18.56
C PRO A 136 -8.63 11.63 -18.52
N PRO A 137 -9.33 10.56 -18.93
CA PRO A 137 -8.72 9.25 -19.05
C PRO A 137 -7.61 9.27 -20.12
N PRO A 138 -6.55 8.45 -19.98
CA PRO A 138 -5.50 8.34 -20.98
C PRO A 138 -6.05 7.98 -22.39
N PRO A 139 -5.41 8.46 -23.46
CA PRO A 139 -5.82 8.11 -24.82
C PRO A 139 -5.89 6.60 -25.04
N GLY A 140 -7.03 6.11 -25.51
CA GLY A 140 -7.25 4.68 -25.77
C GLY A 140 -7.62 3.85 -24.52
N TYR A 141 -7.85 4.48 -23.37
CA TYR A 141 -8.36 3.81 -22.17
C TYR A 141 -9.65 3.03 -22.50
N LYS A 142 -9.67 1.76 -22.08
CA LYS A 142 -10.79 0.83 -22.29
C LYS A 142 -11.59 0.68 -21.00
N VAL A 143 -12.88 0.38 -21.14
CA VAL A 143 -13.71 -0.02 -19.99
C VAL A 143 -13.06 -1.22 -19.29
N PRO A 144 -12.81 -1.16 -17.96
CA PRO A 144 -12.19 -2.26 -17.23
C PRO A 144 -12.93 -3.58 -17.42
N ILE A 145 -12.15 -4.67 -17.47
CA ILE A 145 -12.71 -6.02 -17.51
C ILE A 145 -13.51 -6.22 -16.21
N LYS A 146 -14.69 -6.86 -16.29
CA LYS A 146 -15.54 -7.09 -15.11
C LYS A 146 -15.09 -8.34 -14.35
N TRP A 147 -15.32 -8.32 -13.04
CA TRP A 147 -15.20 -9.50 -12.18
C TRP A 147 -16.08 -10.65 -12.70
N PRO A 148 -15.65 -11.93 -12.64
CA PRO A 148 -14.41 -12.44 -12.04
C PRO A 148 -13.18 -12.44 -12.96
N ARG A 149 -13.35 -12.16 -14.25
CA ARG A 149 -12.23 -12.17 -15.21
C ARG A 149 -11.17 -11.13 -14.89
N SER A 150 -11.58 -9.99 -14.34
CA SER A 150 -10.68 -8.91 -13.92
C SER A 150 -9.66 -9.36 -12.88
N ARG A 151 -9.90 -10.46 -12.15
CA ARG A 151 -8.90 -11.05 -11.27
C ARG A 151 -7.63 -11.40 -12.05
N ASP A 152 -7.77 -11.99 -13.23
CA ASP A 152 -6.65 -12.64 -13.93
C ASP A 152 -6.19 -11.87 -15.16
N GLU A 153 -6.95 -10.89 -15.63
CA GLU A 153 -6.60 -10.11 -16.80
C GLU A 153 -7.09 -8.65 -16.76
N VAL A 154 -6.26 -7.75 -17.27
CA VAL A 154 -6.61 -6.34 -17.52
C VAL A 154 -6.16 -5.91 -18.92
N TRP A 155 -6.67 -4.77 -19.37
CA TRP A 155 -6.21 -4.15 -20.62
C TRP A 155 -4.82 -3.54 -20.44
N LYS A 156 -3.91 -3.87 -21.35
CA LYS A 156 -2.56 -3.28 -21.36
C LYS A 156 -2.61 -1.75 -21.51
N VAL A 157 -3.53 -1.23 -22.33
CA VAL A 157 -3.66 0.21 -22.60
C VAL A 157 -4.13 1.02 -21.36
N ASN A 158 -4.76 0.37 -20.38
CA ASN A 158 -5.15 1.02 -19.14
C ASN A 158 -3.99 1.15 -18.14
N ILE A 159 -2.86 0.51 -18.42
CA ILE A 159 -1.67 0.53 -17.57
C ILE A 159 -0.58 1.34 -18.29
N PRO A 160 -0.32 2.58 -17.86
CA PRO A 160 0.65 3.45 -18.54
C PRO A 160 2.10 2.95 -18.42
N HIS A 161 2.39 2.16 -17.38
CA HIS A 161 3.73 1.73 -17.02
C HIS A 161 3.83 0.19 -16.89
N THR A 162 4.25 -0.48 -17.95
CA THR A 162 4.42 -1.96 -17.95
C THR A 162 5.83 -2.42 -17.58
N HIS A 163 6.72 -1.54 -17.10
CA HIS A 163 8.12 -1.89 -16.81
C HIS A 163 8.25 -3.00 -15.75
N LEU A 164 7.38 -2.97 -14.74
CA LEU A 164 7.24 -4.03 -13.73
C LEU A 164 7.05 -5.43 -14.32
N ALA A 165 6.38 -5.55 -15.47
CA ALA A 165 6.19 -6.84 -16.14
C ALA A 165 7.51 -7.45 -16.61
N HIS A 166 8.48 -6.61 -16.98
CA HIS A 166 9.82 -7.07 -17.37
C HIS A 166 10.67 -7.38 -16.13
N GLU A 167 10.69 -6.47 -15.14
CA GLU A 167 11.52 -6.61 -13.92
C GLU A 167 11.14 -7.81 -13.04
N LYS A 168 9.86 -8.22 -13.04
CA LYS A 168 9.33 -9.29 -12.16
C LYS A 168 8.81 -10.50 -12.95
N SER A 169 9.29 -10.67 -14.18
CA SER A 169 8.89 -11.76 -15.07
C SER A 169 9.24 -13.15 -14.51
N ASP A 170 10.35 -13.25 -13.76
CA ASP A 170 10.84 -14.47 -13.10
C ASP A 170 9.92 -14.97 -11.98
N GLN A 171 9.15 -14.07 -11.36
CA GLN A 171 8.31 -14.38 -10.21
C GLN A 171 6.86 -14.69 -10.59
N ASN A 172 6.53 -14.74 -11.89
CA ASN A 172 5.17 -14.94 -12.41
C ASN A 172 4.18 -13.92 -11.84
N TRP A 173 4.57 -12.67 -11.64
CA TRP A 173 3.65 -11.64 -11.15
C TRP A 173 2.63 -11.24 -12.22
N MET A 174 3.11 -11.05 -13.45
CA MET A 174 2.28 -10.68 -14.59
C MET A 174 2.96 -11.06 -15.92
N VAL A 175 2.16 -11.28 -16.96
CA VAL A 175 2.63 -11.61 -18.31
C VAL A 175 1.87 -10.76 -19.32
N VAL A 176 2.60 -10.00 -20.16
CA VAL A 176 1.99 -9.26 -21.26
C VAL A 176 1.64 -10.22 -22.40
N LYS A 177 0.36 -10.33 -22.76
CA LYS A 177 -0.15 -11.15 -23.86
C LYS A 177 -0.99 -10.30 -24.81
N GLY A 178 -0.38 -9.82 -25.89
CA GLY A 178 -1.05 -8.97 -26.87
C GLY A 178 -1.58 -7.68 -26.23
N GLU A 179 -2.89 -7.46 -26.31
CA GLU A 179 -3.57 -6.28 -25.73
C GLU A 179 -3.88 -6.40 -24.24
N LYS A 180 -3.54 -7.54 -23.61
CA LYS A 180 -3.86 -7.80 -22.20
C LYS A 180 -2.61 -8.05 -21.37
N ILE A 181 -2.75 -7.79 -20.08
CA ILE A 181 -1.81 -8.22 -19.05
C ILE A 181 -2.50 -9.31 -18.24
N ILE A 182 -1.85 -10.45 -18.09
CA ILE A 182 -2.36 -11.63 -17.39
C ILE A 182 -1.66 -11.77 -16.04
N PHE A 183 -2.41 -12.07 -14.98
CA PHE A 183 -1.90 -12.28 -13.62
C PHE A 183 -2.08 -13.76 -13.26
N PRO A 184 -1.01 -14.58 -13.32
CA PRO A 184 -1.13 -16.00 -13.01
C PRO A 184 -1.19 -16.30 -11.50
N GLY A 185 -1.23 -15.26 -10.66
CA GLY A 185 -1.30 -15.37 -9.20
C GLY A 185 0.04 -15.66 -8.53
N GLY A 186 1.16 -15.52 -9.22
CA GLY A 186 2.49 -15.68 -8.65
C GLY A 186 2.89 -14.52 -7.72
N GLY A 187 3.88 -14.79 -6.88
CA GLY A 187 4.44 -13.86 -5.91
C GLY A 187 5.82 -14.33 -5.44
N THR A 188 6.57 -13.48 -4.74
CA THR A 188 7.93 -13.83 -4.29
C THR A 188 7.96 -15.02 -3.33
N HIS A 189 6.95 -15.21 -2.46
CA HIS A 189 6.85 -16.39 -1.59
C HIS A 189 5.75 -17.37 -2.02
N PHE A 190 5.07 -17.12 -3.14
CA PHE A 190 4.03 -18.00 -3.67
C PHE A 190 4.20 -18.19 -5.18
N HIS A 191 5.38 -18.66 -5.56
CA HIS A 191 5.76 -18.96 -6.95
C HIS A 191 4.80 -19.91 -7.67
N TYR A 192 4.15 -20.81 -6.91
CA TYR A 192 3.24 -21.84 -7.43
C TYR A 192 1.76 -21.43 -7.46
N GLY A 193 1.44 -20.18 -7.08
CA GLY A 193 0.09 -19.62 -7.07
C GLY A 193 -0.38 -19.16 -5.69
N ALA A 194 -1.07 -18.02 -5.65
CA ALA A 194 -1.66 -17.45 -4.44
C ALA A 194 -2.74 -18.34 -3.82
N ASP A 195 -3.49 -19.10 -4.63
CA ASP A 195 -4.47 -20.10 -4.20
C ASP A 195 -3.85 -21.15 -3.28
N LYS A 196 -2.74 -21.76 -3.71
CA LYS A 196 -2.04 -22.80 -2.92
C LYS A 196 -1.44 -22.23 -1.65
N TYR A 197 -0.94 -21.00 -1.71
CA TYR A 197 -0.39 -20.32 -0.55
C TYR A 197 -1.48 -20.00 0.48
N ILE A 198 -2.64 -19.46 0.05
CA ILE A 198 -3.80 -19.23 0.92
C ILE A 198 -4.29 -20.54 1.55
N ALA A 199 -4.40 -21.61 0.75
CA ALA A 199 -4.75 -22.94 1.23
C ALA A 199 -3.75 -23.45 2.28
N SER A 200 -2.43 -23.26 2.05
CA SER A 200 -1.40 -23.62 3.02
C SER A 200 -1.52 -22.85 4.34
N ILE A 201 -1.88 -21.55 4.31
CA ILE A 201 -2.11 -20.77 5.53
C ILE A 201 -3.33 -21.31 6.28
N ALA A 202 -4.44 -21.57 5.58
CA ALA A 202 -5.64 -22.15 6.19
C ALA A 202 -5.33 -23.51 6.83
N ASN A 203 -4.56 -24.36 6.15
CA ASN A 203 -4.09 -25.64 6.66
C ASN A 203 -3.22 -25.50 7.90
N MET A 204 -2.27 -24.54 7.92
CA MET A 204 -1.43 -24.25 9.07
C MET A 204 -2.24 -23.88 10.32
N LEU A 205 -3.38 -23.20 10.14
CA LEU A 205 -4.29 -22.82 11.21
C LEU A 205 -5.35 -23.89 11.53
N ASN A 206 -5.26 -25.07 10.89
CA ASN A 206 -6.24 -26.16 10.99
C ASN A 206 -7.68 -25.73 10.65
N PHE A 207 -7.84 -24.81 9.69
CA PHE A 207 -9.16 -24.44 9.20
C PHE A 207 -9.68 -25.49 8.22
N SER A 208 -10.99 -25.72 8.25
CA SER A 208 -11.62 -26.76 7.45
C SER A 208 -11.59 -26.43 5.95
N ASN A 209 -11.47 -27.46 5.11
CA ASN A 209 -11.50 -27.38 3.64
C ASN A 209 -10.46 -26.43 3.03
N ASP A 210 -9.33 -26.20 3.72
CA ASP A 210 -8.29 -25.26 3.32
C ASP A 210 -8.83 -23.85 2.96
N ASN A 211 -9.95 -23.46 3.57
CA ASN A 211 -10.60 -22.17 3.34
C ASN A 211 -10.28 -21.19 4.46
N LEU A 212 -9.55 -20.12 4.12
CA LEU A 212 -9.15 -19.10 5.08
C LEU A 212 -10.35 -18.35 5.71
N ASN A 213 -11.49 -18.27 5.01
CA ASN A 213 -12.70 -17.58 5.51
C ASN A 213 -13.21 -18.18 6.83
N ASN A 214 -13.02 -19.49 6.98
CA ASN A 214 -13.24 -20.20 8.24
C ASN A 214 -14.63 -19.92 8.84
N GLU A 215 -15.68 -20.16 8.06
CA GLU A 215 -17.09 -19.92 8.43
C GLU A 215 -17.39 -18.45 8.75
N GLY A 216 -16.74 -17.52 8.05
CA GLY A 216 -16.89 -16.08 8.24
C GLY A 216 -16.14 -15.52 9.45
N ARG A 217 -15.26 -16.29 10.08
CA ARG A 217 -14.37 -15.80 11.16
C ARG A 217 -13.30 -14.84 10.62
N ILE A 218 -12.87 -15.01 9.38
CA ILE A 218 -11.98 -14.07 8.69
C ILE A 218 -12.76 -13.50 7.51
N ARG A 219 -12.96 -12.18 7.49
CA ARG A 219 -13.68 -11.48 6.40
C ARG A 219 -12.90 -10.30 5.86
N THR A 220 -12.05 -9.70 6.69
CA THR A 220 -11.25 -8.53 6.37
C THR A 220 -9.78 -8.81 6.63
N VAL A 221 -8.96 -8.52 5.63
CA VAL A 221 -7.51 -8.74 5.67
C VAL A 221 -6.79 -7.42 5.40
N PHE A 222 -5.74 -7.15 6.16
CA PHE A 222 -4.79 -6.08 5.84
C PHE A 222 -3.56 -6.70 5.17
N ASP A 223 -3.31 -6.36 3.92
CA ASP A 223 -2.26 -6.96 3.10
C ASP A 223 -1.15 -5.94 2.81
N VAL A 224 -0.03 -6.08 3.51
CA VAL A 224 1.06 -5.12 3.50
C VAL A 224 2.14 -5.53 2.50
N GLY A 225 2.54 -4.60 1.64
CA GLY A 225 3.51 -4.90 0.57
C GLY A 225 2.89 -5.79 -0.50
N CYS A 226 1.64 -5.51 -0.86
CA CYS A 226 0.77 -6.37 -1.68
C CYS A 226 1.25 -6.63 -3.11
N GLY A 227 2.26 -5.88 -3.59
CA GLY A 227 2.67 -5.92 -4.98
C GLY A 227 1.52 -5.58 -5.91
N VAL A 228 1.19 -6.51 -6.81
CA VAL A 228 0.03 -6.42 -7.73
C VAL A 228 -1.29 -6.88 -7.11
N ALA A 229 -1.33 -7.09 -5.78
CA ALA A 229 -2.48 -7.56 -5.00
C ALA A 229 -3.01 -8.96 -5.37
N SER A 230 -2.14 -9.87 -5.81
CA SER A 230 -2.52 -11.26 -6.12
C SER A 230 -3.14 -11.98 -4.92
N PHE A 231 -2.56 -11.82 -3.73
CA PHE A 231 -3.10 -12.40 -2.51
C PHE A 231 -4.55 -11.92 -2.25
N GLY A 232 -4.76 -10.60 -2.24
CA GLY A 232 -6.09 -10.01 -2.09
C GLY A 232 -7.09 -10.42 -3.17
N GLY A 233 -6.66 -10.50 -4.43
CA GLY A 233 -7.53 -10.90 -5.54
C GLY A 233 -8.03 -12.35 -5.45
N TYR A 234 -7.22 -13.26 -4.91
CA TYR A 234 -7.61 -14.66 -4.72
C TYR A 234 -8.48 -14.87 -3.47
N LEU A 235 -8.39 -13.98 -2.48
CA LEU A 235 -9.26 -14.01 -1.30
C LEU A 235 -10.72 -13.68 -1.60
N LEU A 236 -10.99 -12.93 -2.67
CA LEU A 236 -12.35 -12.57 -3.09
C LEU A 236 -13.21 -13.80 -3.41
N SER A 237 -12.63 -14.88 -3.94
CA SER A 237 -13.38 -16.14 -4.16
C SER A 237 -13.73 -16.89 -2.88
N SER A 238 -13.15 -16.49 -1.75
CA SER A 238 -13.43 -17.02 -0.42
C SER A 238 -14.23 -16.03 0.44
N ASP A 239 -14.93 -15.07 -0.16
CA ASP A 239 -15.71 -14.03 0.54
C ASP A 239 -14.89 -13.25 1.58
N ILE A 240 -13.59 -13.06 1.29
CA ILE A 240 -12.68 -12.24 2.09
C ILE A 240 -12.28 -11.01 1.28
N ILE A 241 -12.40 -9.84 1.89
CA ILE A 241 -11.91 -8.59 1.32
C ILE A 241 -10.55 -8.25 1.95
N ALA A 242 -9.52 -8.22 1.12
CA ALA A 242 -8.22 -7.68 1.51
C ALA A 242 -8.13 -6.20 1.15
N MET A 243 -7.59 -5.41 2.06
CA MET A 243 -7.16 -4.04 1.82
C MET A 243 -5.65 -4.04 1.65
N SER A 244 -5.22 -3.88 0.41
CA SER A 244 -3.82 -3.99 0.01
C SER A 244 -3.11 -2.63 0.08
N LEU A 245 -1.94 -2.59 0.73
CA LEU A 245 -1.13 -1.39 0.94
C LEU A 245 0.21 -1.51 0.20
N ALA A 246 0.53 -0.50 -0.62
CA ALA A 246 1.86 -0.33 -1.20
C ALA A 246 2.26 1.15 -1.31
N PRO A 247 3.57 1.47 -1.24
CA PRO A 247 4.07 2.82 -1.48
C PRO A 247 3.93 3.25 -2.94
N ASN A 248 3.95 4.56 -3.18
CA ASN A 248 4.14 5.13 -4.51
C ASN A 248 5.64 5.19 -4.86
N ASP A 249 6.28 4.02 -4.94
CA ASP A 249 7.73 3.90 -5.09
C ASP A 249 8.22 3.92 -6.56
N VAL A 250 9.50 3.62 -6.75
CA VAL A 250 10.17 3.59 -8.05
C VAL A 250 9.54 2.63 -9.06
N HIS A 251 8.67 1.72 -8.61
CA HIS A 251 7.96 0.79 -9.47
C HIS A 251 6.64 1.37 -10.04
N GLN A 252 6.46 2.69 -9.99
CA GLN A 252 5.40 3.41 -10.73
C GLN A 252 3.99 2.91 -10.43
N ASN A 253 3.60 3.01 -9.15
CA ASN A 253 2.25 2.75 -8.65
C ASN A 253 1.72 1.32 -8.90
N GLN A 254 2.27 0.36 -8.15
CA GLN A 254 1.83 -1.05 -8.15
C GLN A 254 0.33 -1.22 -7.86
N ILE A 255 -0.28 -0.26 -7.14
CA ILE A 255 -1.70 -0.24 -6.82
C ILE A 255 -2.58 -0.08 -8.06
N GLN A 256 -2.11 0.57 -9.13
CA GLN A 256 -2.89 0.70 -10.37
C GLN A 256 -3.29 -0.67 -10.94
N PHE A 257 -2.40 -1.67 -10.86
CA PHE A 257 -2.73 -3.04 -11.28
C PHE A 257 -3.86 -3.63 -10.44
N ALA A 258 -3.86 -3.40 -9.13
CA ALA A 258 -4.92 -3.88 -8.24
C ALA A 258 -6.26 -3.21 -8.58
N LEU A 259 -6.26 -1.88 -8.79
CA LEU A 259 -7.46 -1.11 -9.08
C LEU A 259 -8.08 -1.48 -10.44
N GLU A 260 -7.27 -1.66 -11.50
CA GLU A 260 -7.78 -2.12 -12.81
C GLU A 260 -8.37 -3.54 -12.76
N ARG A 261 -7.98 -4.34 -11.76
CA ARG A 261 -8.53 -5.68 -11.49
C ARG A 261 -9.79 -5.63 -10.61
N GLY A 262 -10.12 -4.46 -10.04
CA GLY A 262 -11.21 -4.29 -9.07
C GLY A 262 -10.89 -4.77 -7.66
N ILE A 263 -9.60 -4.87 -7.31
CA ILE A 263 -9.13 -5.34 -6.00
C ILE A 263 -8.91 -4.13 -5.08
N PRO A 264 -9.49 -4.10 -3.86
CA PRO A 264 -9.32 -2.98 -2.94
C PRO A 264 -7.87 -2.78 -2.52
N ALA A 265 -7.33 -1.62 -2.84
CA ALA A 265 -5.96 -1.29 -2.50
C ALA A 265 -5.78 0.23 -2.46
N TYR A 266 -4.76 0.69 -1.73
CA TYR A 266 -4.48 2.11 -1.62
C TYR A 266 -2.98 2.37 -1.47
N LEU A 267 -2.60 3.60 -1.82
CA LEU A 267 -1.24 4.07 -1.67
C LEU A 267 -0.99 4.57 -0.26
N GLY A 268 0.10 4.09 0.34
CA GLY A 268 0.54 4.53 1.66
C GLY A 268 1.75 3.77 2.16
N VAL A 269 2.20 4.15 3.35
CA VAL A 269 3.34 3.54 4.05
C VAL A 269 3.05 3.41 5.53
N LEU A 270 3.74 2.46 6.16
CA LEU A 270 3.92 2.43 7.61
C LEU A 270 5.09 3.35 7.96
N GLY A 271 4.83 4.65 8.03
CA GLY A 271 5.80 5.71 8.32
C GLY A 271 5.69 6.22 9.76
N THR A 272 5.27 7.46 9.92
CA THR A 272 5.06 8.15 11.20
C THR A 272 3.58 8.27 11.58
N LYS A 273 2.66 8.28 10.61
CA LYS A 273 1.21 8.44 10.84
C LYS A 273 0.50 7.12 11.01
N ARG A 274 -0.53 7.08 11.87
CA ARG A 274 -1.45 5.93 11.98
C ARG A 274 -2.06 5.61 10.62
N LEU A 275 -2.28 4.32 10.38
CA LEU A 275 -3.04 3.83 9.24
C LEU A 275 -4.46 4.41 9.29
N PRO A 276 -5.10 4.67 8.13
CA PRO A 276 -6.41 5.31 8.03
C PRO A 276 -7.57 4.34 8.39
N TYR A 277 -7.36 3.48 9.39
CA TYR A 277 -8.31 2.49 9.86
C TYR A 277 -8.51 2.64 11.37
N PRO A 278 -9.77 2.66 11.85
CA PRO A 278 -10.05 2.54 13.27
C PRO A 278 -9.37 1.32 13.89
N SER A 279 -9.24 1.31 15.20
CA SER A 279 -8.71 0.15 15.88
C SER A 279 -9.57 -1.09 15.61
N ARG A 280 -8.97 -2.28 15.59
CA ARG A 280 -9.69 -3.56 15.41
C ARG A 280 -10.48 -3.65 14.09
N SER A 281 -9.94 -3.10 13.02
CA SER A 281 -10.55 -3.13 11.69
C SER A 281 -10.40 -4.47 10.98
N PHE A 282 -9.34 -5.24 11.24
CA PHE A 282 -9.00 -6.45 10.48
C PHE A 282 -8.94 -7.70 11.35
N GLU A 283 -9.39 -8.85 10.81
CA GLU A 283 -9.23 -10.15 11.49
C GLU A 283 -7.88 -10.80 11.19
N PHE A 284 -7.25 -10.41 10.09
CA PHE A 284 -6.00 -11.01 9.64
C PHE A 284 -5.11 -9.95 9.00
N ALA A 285 -3.82 -10.03 9.27
CA ALA A 285 -2.79 -9.25 8.60
C ALA A 285 -1.84 -10.17 7.85
N HIS A 286 -1.42 -9.74 6.68
CA HIS A 286 -0.51 -10.49 5.82
C HIS A 286 0.67 -9.59 5.43
N CYS A 287 1.88 -10.12 5.56
CA CYS A 287 3.07 -9.56 4.94
C CYS A 287 3.87 -10.70 4.32
N SER A 288 4.08 -10.64 3.01
CA SER A 288 5.00 -11.53 2.30
C SER A 288 6.10 -10.70 1.67
N ARG A 289 7.32 -10.77 2.23
CA ARG A 289 8.48 -9.96 1.82
C ARG A 289 8.16 -8.46 1.72
N CYS A 290 7.38 -7.92 2.67
CA CYS A 290 6.95 -6.52 2.61
C CYS A 290 8.08 -5.50 2.85
N ARG A 291 9.30 -5.95 3.20
CA ARG A 291 10.49 -5.11 3.46
C ARG A 291 10.26 -4.04 4.53
N ILE A 292 9.42 -4.37 5.51
CA ILE A 292 9.21 -3.54 6.69
C ILE A 292 10.15 -4.04 7.77
N ASP A 293 10.98 -3.13 8.27
CA ASP A 293 11.67 -3.33 9.53
C ASP A 293 10.65 -3.15 10.66
N TRP A 294 10.17 -4.26 11.20
CA TRP A 294 9.18 -4.30 12.27
C TRP A 294 9.77 -3.99 13.66
N LEU A 295 11.09 -3.99 13.81
CA LEU A 295 11.80 -3.72 15.07
C LEU A 295 12.16 -2.24 15.23
N GLN A 296 12.18 -1.48 14.13
CA GLN A 296 12.48 -0.06 14.16
C GLN A 296 11.63 0.69 15.21
N ARG A 297 12.24 1.73 15.80
CA ARG A 297 11.55 2.67 16.72
C ARG A 297 10.74 1.93 17.79
N ASP A 298 11.39 1.01 18.50
CA ASP A 298 10.80 0.22 19.59
C ASP A 298 9.57 -0.61 19.16
N GLY A 299 9.55 -1.06 17.90
CA GLY A 299 8.45 -1.86 17.37
C GLY A 299 7.19 -1.07 17.00
N ILE A 300 7.28 0.25 16.85
CA ILE A 300 6.12 1.13 16.63
C ILE A 300 5.26 0.71 15.44
N LEU A 301 5.85 0.18 14.37
CA LEU A 301 5.11 -0.28 13.20
C LEU A 301 4.31 -1.55 13.48
N LEU A 302 4.88 -2.46 14.27
CA LEU A 302 4.19 -3.67 14.71
C LEU A 302 3.07 -3.34 15.70
N LEU A 303 3.25 -2.28 16.50
CA LEU A 303 2.21 -1.76 17.41
C LEU A 303 1.07 -1.08 16.65
N GLU A 304 1.35 -0.40 15.54
CA GLU A 304 0.30 0.10 14.65
C GLU A 304 -0.47 -1.04 13.98
N LEU A 305 0.22 -2.12 13.60
CA LEU A 305 -0.43 -3.34 13.12
C LEU A 305 -1.29 -3.99 14.21
N ASP A 306 -0.80 -4.02 15.45
CA ASP A 306 -1.56 -4.49 16.61
C ASP A 306 -2.85 -3.68 16.80
N ARG A 307 -2.77 -2.35 16.75
CA ARG A 307 -3.93 -1.47 16.90
C ARG A 307 -5.06 -1.81 15.91
N VAL A 308 -4.72 -2.02 14.64
CA VAL A 308 -5.73 -2.30 13.60
C VAL A 308 -6.21 -3.75 13.58
N LEU A 309 -5.47 -4.68 14.20
CA LEU A 309 -5.89 -6.08 14.35
C LEU A 309 -6.91 -6.26 15.47
N ARG A 310 -7.93 -7.09 15.19
CA ARG A 310 -8.95 -7.51 16.16
C ARG A 310 -8.36 -8.42 17.23
N PRO A 311 -8.95 -8.46 18.44
CA PRO A 311 -8.64 -9.48 19.43
C PRO A 311 -8.77 -10.89 18.84
N GLY A 312 -7.79 -11.75 19.07
CA GLY A 312 -7.73 -13.08 18.46
C GLY A 312 -7.34 -13.10 16.97
N GLY A 313 -7.11 -11.93 16.36
CA GLY A 313 -6.69 -11.80 14.97
C GLY A 313 -5.29 -12.37 14.73
N TYR A 314 -4.99 -12.67 13.47
CA TYR A 314 -3.75 -13.33 13.07
C TYR A 314 -2.84 -12.39 12.29
N PHE A 315 -1.53 -12.60 12.42
CA PHE A 315 -0.53 -11.99 11.54
C PHE A 315 0.30 -13.08 10.88
N ALA A 316 0.12 -13.26 9.57
CA ALA A 316 0.96 -14.16 8.77
C ALA A 316 2.12 -13.38 8.15
N TYR A 317 3.33 -13.81 8.48
CA TYR A 317 4.56 -13.21 8.03
C TYR A 317 5.41 -14.26 7.31
N SER A 318 5.64 -14.01 6.02
CA SER A 318 6.46 -14.84 5.14
C SER A 318 7.66 -14.02 4.69
N SER A 319 8.82 -14.29 5.28
CA SER A 319 10.06 -13.52 5.06
C SER A 319 11.28 -14.34 5.48
N PRO A 320 12.49 -14.09 4.95
CA PRO A 320 13.71 -14.81 5.33
C PRO A 320 13.91 -14.90 6.84
N GLU A 321 13.63 -13.83 7.57
CA GLU A 321 13.68 -13.73 9.03
C GLU A 321 12.81 -14.78 9.75
N ALA A 322 11.84 -15.38 9.07
CA ALA A 322 11.02 -16.46 9.65
C ALA A 322 11.66 -17.86 9.52
N TYR A 323 12.55 -18.09 8.55
CA TYR A 323 12.98 -19.45 8.17
C TYR A 323 14.46 -19.62 7.83
N ALA A 324 15.14 -18.56 7.39
CA ALA A 324 16.56 -18.58 7.08
C ALA A 324 17.39 -18.84 8.36
N GLN A 325 18.61 -19.35 8.15
CA GLN A 325 19.48 -19.86 9.21
C GLN A 325 20.79 -19.08 9.33
N ASP A 326 20.95 -17.99 8.57
CA ASP A 326 22.08 -17.08 8.76
C ASP A 326 21.92 -16.26 10.04
N GLU A 327 23.04 -15.74 10.51
CA GLU A 327 23.14 -15.11 11.82
C GLU A 327 22.28 -13.84 11.94
N GLU A 328 22.16 -13.08 10.85
CA GLU A 328 21.39 -11.85 10.80
C GLU A 328 19.89 -12.15 10.91
N ASP A 329 19.37 -13.02 10.06
CA ASP A 329 17.96 -13.42 10.08
C ASP A 329 17.57 -14.08 11.42
N LEU A 330 18.46 -14.89 12.01
CA LEU A 330 18.26 -15.48 13.33
C LEU A 330 18.30 -14.45 14.46
N ARG A 331 19.05 -13.35 14.31
CA ARG A 331 19.05 -12.24 15.29
C ARG A 331 17.72 -11.49 15.22
N ILE A 332 17.31 -11.11 14.01
CA ILE A 332 16.04 -10.40 13.79
C ILE A 332 14.86 -11.26 14.27
N TRP A 333 14.85 -12.56 13.97
CA TRP A 333 13.85 -13.50 14.47
C TRP A 333 13.73 -13.49 16.00
N ARG A 334 14.88 -13.54 16.71
CA ARG A 334 14.92 -13.56 18.18
C ARG A 334 14.37 -12.27 18.77
N GLU A 335 14.77 -11.13 18.22
CA GLU A 335 14.29 -9.81 18.66
C GLU A 335 12.79 -9.63 18.38
N MET A 336 12.33 -10.03 17.18
CA MET A 336 10.92 -10.01 16.79
C MET A 336 10.08 -10.89 17.70
N SER A 337 10.53 -12.13 17.94
CA SER A 337 9.85 -13.09 18.82
C SER A 337 9.75 -12.54 20.24
N ALA A 338 10.84 -11.97 20.78
CA ALA A 338 10.83 -11.36 22.09
C ALA A 338 9.88 -10.15 22.19
N LEU A 339 9.78 -9.33 21.13
CA LEU A 339 8.85 -8.20 21.08
C LEU A 339 7.40 -8.68 21.08
N VAL A 340 7.02 -9.59 20.18
CA VAL A 340 5.64 -10.07 20.08
C VAL A 340 5.20 -10.86 21.33
N GLU A 341 6.12 -11.59 21.97
CA GLU A 341 5.87 -12.22 23.27
C GLU A 341 5.58 -11.18 24.35
N ARG A 342 6.34 -10.07 24.42
CA ARG A 342 6.04 -8.95 25.33
C ARG A 342 4.74 -8.23 24.98
N MET A 343 4.28 -8.34 23.73
CA MET A 343 2.95 -7.90 23.27
C MET A 343 1.86 -8.96 23.51
N CYS A 344 2.15 -10.04 24.24
CA CYS A 344 1.21 -11.14 24.53
C CYS A 344 0.72 -11.92 23.31
N TRP A 345 1.39 -11.79 22.16
CA TRP A 345 1.06 -12.59 20.99
C TRP A 345 1.68 -13.98 21.13
N ARG A 346 0.99 -14.98 20.59
CA ARG A 346 1.47 -16.36 20.57
C ARG A 346 1.69 -16.85 19.15
N ILE A 347 2.61 -17.79 18.97
CA ILE A 347 2.75 -18.49 17.69
C ILE A 347 1.54 -19.42 17.53
N ALA A 348 0.68 -19.15 16.55
CA ALA A 348 -0.42 -20.03 16.18
C ALA A 348 0.09 -21.18 15.30
N ALA A 349 1.00 -20.88 14.37
CA ALA A 349 1.65 -21.88 13.54
C ALA A 349 2.99 -21.34 13.01
N LYS A 350 3.96 -22.22 12.78
CA LYS A 350 5.18 -21.92 12.04
C LYS A 350 5.52 -23.12 11.16
N ARG A 351 5.61 -22.91 9.85
CA ARG A 351 5.91 -23.98 8.88
C ARG A 351 6.58 -23.40 7.64
N ASN A 352 7.62 -24.07 7.17
CA ASN A 352 8.40 -23.66 5.99
C ASN A 352 8.85 -22.19 6.12
N GLN A 353 8.42 -21.34 5.18
CA GLN A 353 8.79 -19.93 5.09
C GLN A 353 7.86 -18.98 5.87
N THR A 354 6.85 -19.49 6.56
CA THR A 354 5.77 -18.67 7.14
C THR A 354 5.63 -18.93 8.64
N VAL A 355 5.52 -17.84 9.39
CA VAL A 355 5.06 -17.83 10.78
C VAL A 355 3.71 -17.11 10.85
N ILE A 356 2.82 -17.61 11.70
CA ILE A 356 1.53 -17.01 11.99
C ILE A 356 1.46 -16.76 13.49
N TRP A 357 1.38 -15.50 13.87
CA TRP A 357 1.10 -15.09 15.25
C TRP A 357 -0.39 -14.85 15.45
N GLN A 358 -0.84 -14.96 16.69
CA GLN A 358 -2.19 -14.65 17.10
C GLN A 358 -2.18 -13.68 18.28
N LYS A 359 -2.96 -12.61 18.14
CA LYS A 359 -3.20 -11.58 19.16
C LYS A 359 -4.04 -12.16 20.32
N PRO A 360 -3.86 -11.74 21.58
CA PRO A 360 -4.70 -12.21 22.68
C PRO A 360 -6.18 -11.84 22.48
N LEU A 361 -7.09 -12.64 23.05
CA LEU A 361 -8.54 -12.43 22.94
C LEU A 361 -9.06 -11.35 23.90
N ASN A 362 -8.36 -11.11 24.99
CA ASN A 362 -8.74 -10.18 26.06
C ASN A 362 -7.50 -9.45 26.60
N ASN A 363 -7.69 -8.59 27.60
CA ASN A 363 -6.61 -7.80 28.22
C ASN A 363 -5.85 -8.55 29.32
N ASP A 364 -6.21 -9.78 29.66
CA ASP A 364 -5.72 -10.45 30.87
C ASP A 364 -4.18 -10.50 30.89
N CYS A 365 -3.58 -10.96 29.79
CA CYS A 365 -2.12 -10.97 29.65
C CYS A 365 -1.51 -9.57 29.75
N TYR A 366 -2.16 -8.52 29.23
CA TYR A 366 -1.65 -7.15 29.33
C TYR A 366 -1.60 -6.66 30.78
N MET A 367 -2.59 -7.03 31.59
CA MET A 367 -2.70 -6.62 32.99
C MET A 367 -1.76 -7.41 33.91
N GLU A 368 -1.38 -8.61 33.51
CA GLU A 368 -0.44 -9.48 34.25
C GLU A 368 1.03 -9.17 33.94
N ARG A 369 1.33 -8.26 33.01
CA ARG A 369 2.70 -7.90 32.64
C ARG A 369 3.45 -7.29 33.83
N PRO A 370 4.74 -7.62 34.03
CA PRO A 370 5.56 -6.98 35.04
C PRO A 370 5.56 -5.44 34.89
N PRO A 371 5.64 -4.69 36.00
CA PRO A 371 5.80 -3.24 35.93
C PRO A 371 6.99 -2.84 35.07
N ALA A 372 6.86 -1.74 34.33
CA ALA A 372 7.88 -1.22 33.40
C ALA A 372 8.23 -2.12 32.19
N THR A 373 7.40 -3.12 31.87
CA THR A 373 7.56 -3.90 30.62
C THR A 373 7.37 -3.01 29.39
N GLN A 374 8.31 -3.09 28.45
CA GLN A 374 8.23 -2.42 27.15
C GLN A 374 7.61 -3.36 26.09
N PRO A 375 6.73 -2.87 25.21
CA PRO A 375 6.18 -1.50 25.15
C PRO A 375 5.08 -1.27 26.21
N PRO A 376 4.89 -0.04 26.72
CA PRO A 376 3.85 0.27 27.71
C PRO A 376 2.45 0.16 27.12
N LEU A 377 1.42 0.21 27.96
CA LEU A 377 0.04 0.42 27.50
C LEU A 377 -0.18 1.89 27.13
N CYS A 378 -0.95 2.16 26.08
CA CYS A 378 -1.35 3.51 25.71
C CYS A 378 -2.22 4.14 26.80
N ARG A 379 -2.28 5.48 26.87
CA ARG A 379 -3.06 6.15 27.91
C ARG A 379 -4.54 5.98 27.62
N SER A 380 -5.36 5.94 28.66
CA SER A 380 -6.82 5.78 28.53
C SER A 380 -7.51 6.97 27.83
N VAL A 381 -6.83 8.12 27.74
CA VAL A 381 -7.32 9.33 27.07
C VAL A 381 -7.05 9.28 25.55
N ASP A 382 -6.12 8.44 25.10
CA ASP A 382 -5.76 8.36 23.69
C ASP A 382 -6.88 7.61 22.95
N ASP A 383 -7.55 8.29 22.01
CA ASP A 383 -8.58 7.66 21.18
C ASP A 383 -7.91 6.69 20.18
N PRO A 384 -8.14 5.37 20.29
CA PRO A 384 -7.52 4.40 19.39
C PRO A 384 -8.13 4.40 17.99
N ASP A 385 -9.30 5.01 17.82
CA ASP A 385 -10.02 5.14 16.55
C ASP A 385 -9.72 6.47 15.85
N ALA A 386 -9.00 7.39 16.50
CA ALA A 386 -8.47 8.60 15.87
C ALA A 386 -7.31 8.25 14.92
N VAL A 387 -7.50 8.52 13.63
CA VAL A 387 -6.59 8.08 12.56
C VAL A 387 -5.99 9.21 11.73
N TRP A 388 -6.75 10.28 11.47
CA TRP A 388 -6.35 11.26 10.47
C TRP A 388 -5.30 12.24 11.00
N GLY A 389 -4.09 12.18 10.46
CA GLY A 389 -2.98 13.06 10.84
C GLY A 389 -2.34 12.73 12.20
N VAL A 390 -2.82 11.68 12.87
CA VAL A 390 -2.35 11.23 14.18
C VAL A 390 -1.03 10.47 14.03
N ASN A 391 -0.04 10.79 14.86
CA ASN A 391 1.23 10.05 14.90
C ASN A 391 1.02 8.68 15.55
N MET A 392 1.76 7.67 15.08
CA MET A 392 1.88 6.41 15.81
C MET A 392 2.59 6.64 17.13
N GLU A 393 2.33 5.75 18.10
CA GLU A 393 2.97 5.78 19.41
C GLU A 393 3.46 4.37 19.76
N PRO A 394 4.63 4.22 20.42
CA PRO A 394 5.18 2.93 20.78
C PRO A 394 4.51 2.37 22.05
N CYS A 395 3.20 2.14 21.99
CA CYS A 395 2.40 1.58 23.08
C CYS A 395 1.36 0.58 22.58
N ILE A 396 0.94 -0.34 23.45
CA ILE A 396 -0.12 -1.32 23.17
C ILE A 396 -1.46 -0.69 23.52
N THR A 397 -2.40 -0.71 22.57
CA THR A 397 -3.77 -0.22 22.79
C THR A 397 -4.61 -1.27 23.53
N PRO A 398 -5.04 -1.04 24.78
CA PRO A 398 -5.88 -1.99 25.50
C PRO A 398 -7.26 -2.12 24.87
N TYR A 399 -7.90 -3.27 25.07
CA TYR A 399 -9.27 -3.45 24.62
C TYR A 399 -10.24 -2.70 25.52
N SER A 400 -10.93 -1.71 24.96
CA SER A 400 -12.11 -1.11 25.58
C SER A 400 -13.14 -2.17 25.98
N GLU A 401 -13.68 -2.07 27.20
CA GLU A 401 -14.74 -2.94 27.72
C GLU A 401 -16.10 -2.74 27.03
N ARG A 402 -16.20 -1.79 26.09
CA ARG A 402 -17.39 -1.64 25.25
C ARG A 402 -17.55 -2.94 24.46
N LYS A 403 -18.46 -3.79 24.93
CA LYS A 403 -18.98 -4.95 24.22
C LYS A 403 -19.43 -4.46 22.85
N TYR A 404 -18.58 -4.62 21.84
CA TYR A 404 -19.04 -4.59 20.46
C TYR A 404 -20.07 -5.71 20.40
N LEU A 405 -21.36 -5.35 20.32
CA LEU A 405 -22.34 -6.34 19.91
C LEU A 405 -21.81 -6.92 18.60
N PRO A 406 -21.73 -8.26 18.47
CA PRO A 406 -21.44 -8.82 17.16
C PRO A 406 -22.44 -8.19 16.21
N LEU A 407 -21.94 -7.63 15.10
CA LEU A 407 -22.77 -7.26 13.96
C LEU A 407 -23.44 -8.56 13.51
N VAL A 408 -24.57 -8.89 14.12
CA VAL A 408 -25.49 -9.89 13.62
C VAL A 408 -25.92 -9.32 12.29
N CYS A 409 -25.47 -9.95 11.22
CA CYS A 409 -25.94 -9.67 9.89
C CYS A 409 -27.45 -9.95 9.90
N LEU A 410 -28.26 -8.91 10.06
CA LEU A 410 -29.69 -9.01 9.81
C LEU A 410 -29.79 -9.30 8.32
N SER A 411 -30.10 -10.55 7.99
CA SER A 411 -30.47 -10.94 6.64
C SER A 411 -31.68 -10.09 6.25
N LEU A 412 -31.44 -9.07 5.42
CA LEU A 412 -32.48 -8.32 4.74
C LEU A 412 -33.12 -9.26 3.72
N SER A 413 -34.11 -10.02 4.17
CA SER A 413 -35.04 -10.70 3.27
C SER A 413 -36.00 -9.64 2.72
N VAL A 414 -36.03 -9.50 1.40
CA VAL A 414 -37.01 -8.68 0.71
C VAL A 414 -38.37 -9.36 0.83
N ALA A 415 -39.16 -8.98 1.82
CA ALA A 415 -40.55 -9.41 1.92
C ALA A 415 -41.42 -8.52 1.01
N GLN A 416 -42.03 -9.09 -0.02
CA GLN A 416 -43.11 -8.44 -0.76
C GLN A 416 -44.33 -8.32 0.14
N VAL A 417 -44.61 -7.11 0.64
CA VAL A 417 -45.88 -6.82 1.34
C VAL A 417 -46.95 -6.55 0.30
N LYS A 418 -47.93 -7.45 0.20
CA LYS A 418 -49.13 -7.26 -0.62
C LYS A 418 -50.21 -6.61 0.25
N LEU A 419 -50.26 -5.27 0.25
CA LEU A 419 -51.37 -4.52 0.87
C LEU A 419 -52.65 -4.70 0.04
N ARG A 420 -53.68 -5.34 0.61
CA ARG A 420 -55.05 -5.33 0.06
C ARG A 420 -55.82 -4.16 0.68
N LEU A 421 -56.21 -3.20 -0.16
CA LEU A 421 -57.19 -2.15 0.16
C LEU A 421 -58.23 -2.15 -0.96
N GLY A 422 -59.29 -2.95 -0.81
CA GLY A 422 -60.41 -3.00 -1.76
C GLY A 422 -60.03 -3.38 -3.20
N ASN A 423 -61.02 -3.40 -4.10
CA ASN A 423 -60.95 -4.00 -5.45
C ASN A 423 -60.11 -3.23 -6.50
N LYS A 424 -58.95 -2.66 -6.15
CA LYS A 424 -58.00 -2.15 -7.15
C LYS A 424 -56.54 -2.43 -6.75
N VAL A 425 -55.78 -3.02 -7.69
CA VAL A 425 -54.34 -3.28 -7.58
C VAL A 425 -53.59 -2.08 -8.17
N LEU A 426 -52.78 -1.39 -7.35
CA LEU A 426 -51.80 -0.39 -7.80
C LEU A 426 -50.40 -0.95 -7.54
N ALA A 427 -49.59 -1.03 -8.60
CA ALA A 427 -48.18 -1.37 -8.52
C ALA A 427 -47.37 -0.11 -8.18
N GLY A 428 -46.52 -0.14 -7.15
CA GLY A 428 -45.59 0.95 -6.90
C GLY A 428 -44.85 0.94 -5.56
N THR A 429 -43.51 0.93 -5.68
CA THR A 429 -42.42 1.42 -4.81
C THR A 429 -42.13 0.77 -3.43
N SER A 430 -40.92 0.22 -3.35
CA SER A 430 -40.23 -0.31 -2.18
C SER A 430 -39.78 0.79 -1.21
N GLY A 431 -40.17 0.69 0.07
CA GLY A 431 -39.68 1.51 1.17
C GLY A 431 -39.12 0.66 2.31
N PHE A 432 -38.03 1.12 2.93
CA PHE A 432 -37.37 0.47 4.07
C PHE A 432 -38.05 0.86 5.39
N PHE A 433 -38.41 -0.11 6.24
CA PHE A 433 -38.87 0.13 7.61
C PHE A 433 -37.95 -0.55 8.64
N LEU A 434 -37.50 0.22 9.63
CA LEU A 434 -36.80 -0.26 10.83
C LEU A 434 -37.83 -0.53 11.94
N SER A 435 -38.02 -1.79 12.32
CA SER A 435 -38.79 -2.17 13.52
C SER A 435 -37.86 -2.24 14.73
N LYS A 436 -37.93 -1.26 15.64
CA LYS A 436 -37.35 -1.36 16.99
C LYS A 436 -38.29 -2.19 17.87
N GLY A 437 -37.92 -3.45 18.13
CA GLY A 437 -38.57 -4.27 19.13
C GLY A 437 -38.02 -3.99 20.53
N SER A 438 -38.67 -3.12 21.29
CA SER A 438 -38.50 -3.04 22.75
C SER A 438 -39.34 -4.13 23.41
N LYS A 439 -38.71 -5.15 24.00
CA LYS A 439 -39.39 -6.04 24.94
C LYS A 439 -39.47 -5.35 26.30
N ILE A 440 -40.69 -4.99 26.67
CA ILE A 440 -41.09 -4.66 28.04
C ILE A 440 -41.16 -5.99 28.82
N GLN A 441 -40.43 -6.09 29.92
CA GLN A 441 -40.62 -7.14 30.93
C GLN A 441 -41.96 -6.89 31.64
N SER A 442 -42.80 -7.92 31.70
CA SER A 442 -43.87 -8.08 32.68
C SER A 442 -43.43 -9.06 33.74
#